data_AF-A0AA96QCI2-F1
#
_entry.id   AF-A0AA96QCI2-F1
#
_cell.length_a   1.000
_cell.length_b   1.000
_cell.length_c   1.000
_cell.angle_alpha   90.00
_cell.angle_beta   90.00
_cell.angle_gamma   90.00
#
_symmetry.space_group_name_H-M   'P 1'
#
loop_
_entity.id
_entity.type
_entity.pdbx_description
1 polymer ?
#
loop_
_entity_poly.entity_id
_entity_poly.type
_entity_poly.pdbx_seq_one_letter_code
_entity_poly.pdbx_strand_id
1 'polypeptide(L)'
;MTDGPDWVEQARRLVTGLGQTVGQALREGETGAAHGADCRWCPVCQVAAVVRGERPEVTDALADVLTAAAAALRSVAEPPPAPEEHPAEEPRPPVQHIEIA
;
A
#
# COMPACT_ATOMS: atom_id res chain seq x y z
N MET A 1 -13.11 8.33 -14.71
CA MET A 1 -11.67 8.50 -14.37
C MET A 1 -11.65 9.38 -13.15
N THR A 2 -11.48 8.79 -11.97
CA THR A 2 -11.37 9.55 -10.71
C THR A 2 -10.04 10.29 -10.71
N ASP A 3 -10.09 11.60 -10.50
CA ASP A 3 -8.92 12.48 -10.47
C ASP A 3 -7.96 12.03 -9.35
N GLY A 4 -6.71 11.78 -9.74
CA GLY A 4 -5.65 11.26 -8.87
C GLY A 4 -5.46 11.97 -7.51
N PRO A 5 -5.75 13.28 -7.35
CA PRO A 5 -5.63 13.96 -6.05
C PRO A 5 -6.81 13.72 -5.09
N ASP A 6 -8.03 13.57 -5.59
CA ASP A 6 -9.25 13.57 -4.76
C ASP A 6 -9.40 12.27 -3.96
N TRP A 7 -9.05 11.14 -4.55
CA TRP A 7 -9.09 9.85 -3.85
C TRP A 7 -7.99 9.76 -2.77
N VAL A 8 -6.82 10.37 -3.00
CA VAL A 8 -5.72 10.41 -2.01
C VAL A 8 -6.15 11.21 -0.79
N GLU A 9 -6.78 12.36 -1.01
CA GLU A 9 -7.28 13.19 0.08
C GLU A 9 -8.44 12.50 0.83
N GLN A 10 -9.36 11.81 0.12
CA GLN A 10 -10.38 10.99 0.75
C GLN A 10 -9.79 9.85 1.58
N ALA A 11 -8.78 9.15 1.07
CA ALA A 11 -8.07 8.11 1.79
C ALA A 11 -7.39 8.67 3.05
N ARG A 12 -6.75 9.83 2.94
CA ARG A 12 -6.10 10.50 4.08
C ARG A 12 -7.10 10.88 5.17
N ARG A 13 -8.27 11.40 4.80
CA ARG A 13 -9.33 11.72 5.76
C ARG A 13 -9.87 10.48 6.44
N LEU A 14 -10.07 9.40 5.69
CA LEU A 14 -10.55 8.13 6.21
C LEU A 14 -9.54 7.53 7.21
N VAL A 15 -8.25 7.50 6.86
CA VAL A 15 -7.17 7.02 7.75
C VAL A 15 -7.09 7.87 9.02
N THR A 16 -7.21 9.20 8.89
CA THR A 16 -7.17 10.11 10.04
C THR A 16 -8.35 9.87 10.99
N GLY A 17 -9.56 9.74 10.44
CA GLY A 17 -10.76 9.44 11.23
C GLY A 17 -10.69 8.08 11.92
N LEU A 18 -10.21 7.06 11.20
CA LEU A 18 -10.00 5.73 11.77
C LEU A 18 -8.98 5.75 12.92
N GLY A 19 -7.86 6.45 12.74
CA GLY A 19 -6.84 6.62 13.78
C GLY A 19 -7.38 7.26 15.07
N GLN A 20 -8.26 8.26 14.96
CA GLN A 20 -8.91 8.89 16.11
C GLN A 20 -9.82 7.92 16.85
N THR A 21 -10.64 7.13 16.13
CA THR A 21 -11.53 6.14 16.74
C THR A 21 -10.76 5.02 17.45
N VAL A 22 -9.68 4.53 16.85
CA VAL A 22 -8.81 3.50 17.46
C VAL A 22 -8.09 4.06 18.69
N GLY A 23 -7.53 5.27 18.60
CA GLY A 23 -6.87 5.92 19.73
C GLY A 23 -7.80 6.15 20.92
N GLN A 24 -9.08 6.44 20.67
CA GLN A 24 -10.08 6.57 21.73
C GLN A 24 -10.41 5.20 22.36
N ALA A 25 -10.64 4.16 21.54
CA ALA A 25 -10.92 2.82 22.04
C ALA A 25 -9.78 2.22 22.88
N LEU A 26 -8.52 2.50 22.51
CA LEU A 26 -7.35 2.08 23.29
C LEU A 26 -7.30 2.74 24.67
N ARG A 27 -7.61 4.05 24.75
CA ARG A 27 -7.66 4.78 26.03
C ARG A 27 -8.79 4.31 26.94
N GLU A 28 -9.93 3.95 26.37
CA GLU A 28 -11.06 3.39 27.12
C GLU A 28 -10.72 1.98 27.68
N GLY A 29 -9.95 1.19 26.92
CA GLY A 29 -9.54 -0.17 27.29
C GLY A 29 -8.58 -0.28 28.49
N GLU A 30 -7.84 0.78 28.84
CA GLU A 30 -6.92 0.82 29.99
C GLU A 30 -7.64 0.80 31.36
N THR A 31 -8.97 0.95 31.41
CA THR A 31 -9.73 1.08 32.67
C THR A 31 -10.38 -0.21 33.21
N GLY A 32 -10.30 -1.35 32.50
CA GLY A 32 -11.00 -2.58 32.91
C GLY A 32 -10.09 -3.79 33.10
N ALA A 33 -9.93 -4.25 34.34
CA ALA A 33 -9.15 -5.44 34.71
C ALA A 33 -9.99 -6.73 34.84
N ALA A 34 -11.16 -6.81 34.18
CA ALA A 34 -12.13 -7.91 34.36
C ALA A 34 -12.38 -8.78 33.10
N HIS A 35 -11.51 -8.72 32.09
CA HIS A 35 -11.84 -9.20 30.74
C HIS A 35 -11.48 -10.68 30.44
N GLY A 36 -11.40 -11.59 31.42
CA GLY A 36 -10.95 -12.97 31.16
C GLY A 36 -11.69 -13.71 30.03
N ALA A 37 -13.02 -13.52 29.91
CA ALA A 37 -13.84 -14.04 28.81
C ALA A 37 -14.13 -12.98 27.72
N ASP A 38 -14.14 -11.70 28.07
CA ASP A 38 -14.41 -10.59 27.14
C ASP A 38 -13.19 -10.21 26.27
N CYS A 39 -11.97 -10.56 26.70
CA CYS A 39 -10.73 -10.43 25.92
C CYS A 39 -10.80 -11.21 24.60
N ARG A 40 -11.61 -12.26 24.55
CA ARG A 40 -11.85 -13.06 23.35
C ARG A 40 -12.71 -12.29 22.33
N TRP A 41 -13.60 -11.39 22.75
CA TRP A 41 -14.48 -10.61 21.85
C TRP A 41 -14.05 -9.16 21.66
N CYS A 42 -13.17 -8.63 22.51
CA CYS A 42 -12.63 -7.28 22.32
C CYS A 42 -11.69 -7.21 21.11
N PRO A 43 -11.93 -6.32 20.12
CA PRO A 43 -11.07 -6.18 18.94
C PRO A 43 -9.64 -5.77 19.30
N VAL A 44 -9.43 -5.02 20.38
CA VAL A 44 -8.08 -4.65 20.86
C VAL A 44 -7.31 -5.89 21.32
N CYS A 45 -7.94 -6.77 22.09
CA CYS A 45 -7.32 -7.99 22.58
C CYS A 45 -7.06 -9.00 21.46
N GLN A 46 -7.93 -9.06 20.45
CA GLN A 46 -7.71 -9.85 19.24
C GLN A 46 -6.49 -9.36 18.45
N VAL A 47 -6.35 -8.04 18.26
CA VAL A 47 -5.16 -7.46 17.63
C VAL A 47 -3.90 -7.75 18.47
N ALA A 48 -3.97 -7.61 19.79
CA ALA A 48 -2.85 -7.92 20.67
C ALA A 48 -2.44 -9.41 20.59
N ALA A 49 -3.38 -10.34 20.46
CA ALA A 49 -3.10 -11.77 20.29
C ALA A 49 -2.38 -12.07 18.95
N VAL A 50 -2.78 -11.38 17.87
CA VAL A 50 -2.08 -11.47 16.57
C VAL A 50 -0.68 -10.86 16.65
N VAL A 51 -0.51 -9.71 17.31
CA VAL A 51 0.80 -9.06 17.52
C VAL A 51 1.72 -9.91 18.40
N ARG A 52 1.18 -10.60 19.40
CA ARG A 52 1.93 -11.54 20.24
C ARG A 52 2.25 -12.87 19.54
N GLY A 53 1.73 -13.11 18.33
CA GLY A 53 1.97 -14.35 17.60
C GLY A 53 1.25 -15.56 18.19
N GLU A 54 0.18 -15.36 18.97
CA GLU A 54 -0.64 -16.47 19.51
C GLU A 54 -1.39 -17.25 18.40
N ARG A 55 -1.36 -16.73 17.16
CA ARG A 55 -1.99 -17.28 15.95
C ARG A 55 -1.01 -17.21 14.77
N PRO A 56 -0.01 -18.09 14.69
CA PRO A 56 1.07 -18.00 13.71
C PRO A 56 0.56 -17.96 12.26
N GLU A 57 -0.53 -18.68 11.96
CA GLU A 57 -1.12 -18.71 10.61
C GLU A 57 -1.69 -17.35 10.18
N VAL A 58 -2.22 -16.57 11.13
CA VAL A 58 -2.76 -15.23 10.86
C VAL A 58 -1.64 -14.22 10.73
N THR A 59 -0.59 -14.36 11.55
CA THR A 59 0.59 -13.49 11.49
C THR A 59 1.33 -13.66 10.16
N ASP A 60 1.49 -14.89 9.66
CA ASP A 60 2.11 -15.17 8.36
C ASP A 60 1.30 -14.57 7.21
N ALA A 61 -0.02 -14.83 7.17
CA ALA A 61 -0.89 -14.25 6.15
C ALA A 61 -0.91 -12.71 6.20
N LEU A 62 -0.84 -12.12 7.40
CA LEU A 62 -0.73 -10.67 7.56
C LEU A 62 0.61 -10.15 7.04
N ALA A 63 1.71 -10.86 7.29
CA ALA A 63 3.03 -10.49 6.77
C ALA A 63 3.03 -10.48 5.24
N ASP A 64 2.46 -11.50 4.59
CA ASP A 64 2.33 -11.57 3.13
C ASP A 64 1.53 -10.38 2.57
N VAL A 65 0.40 -10.04 3.20
CA VAL A 65 -0.42 -8.88 2.82
C VAL A 65 0.35 -7.57 2.98
N LEU A 66 1.09 -7.41 4.08
CA LEU A 66 1.90 -6.21 4.32
C LEU A 66 3.05 -6.09 3.31
N THR A 67 3.69 -7.21 2.95
CA THR A 67 4.73 -7.25 1.92
C THR A 67 4.16 -6.87 0.55
N ALA A 68 3.00 -7.40 0.17
CA ALA A 68 2.32 -7.05 -1.08
C ALA A 68 1.91 -5.56 -1.11
N ALA A 69 1.37 -5.05 0.00
CA ALA A 69 1.03 -3.63 0.14
C ALA A 69 2.27 -2.73 0.02
N ALA A 70 3.38 -3.09 0.66
CA ALA A 70 4.63 -2.35 0.55
C ALA A 70 5.19 -2.34 -0.88
N ALA A 71 5.08 -3.45 -1.61
CA ALA A 71 5.47 -3.53 -3.01
C ALA A 71 4.61 -2.60 -3.88
N ALA A 72 3.29 -2.61 -3.68
CA ALA A 72 2.37 -1.72 -4.38
C ALA A 72 2.68 -0.24 -4.08
N LEU A 73 2.89 0.13 -2.82
CA LEU A 73 3.27 1.50 -2.45
C LEU A 73 4.59 1.93 -3.10
N ARG A 74 5.57 1.03 -3.19
CA ARG A 74 6.84 1.33 -3.87
C ARG A 74 6.62 1.58 -5.37
N SER A 75 5.79 0.78 -6.03
CA SER A 75 5.45 1.00 -7.45
C SER A 75 4.75 2.34 -7.72
N VAL A 76 3.98 2.85 -6.75
CA VAL A 76 3.33 4.17 -6.84
C VAL A 76 4.32 5.30 -6.54
N ALA A 77 5.28 5.06 -5.65
CA ALA A 77 6.31 6.04 -5.30
C ALA A 77 7.43 6.14 -6.34
N GLU A 78 7.66 5.09 -7.13
CA GLU A 78 8.67 5.07 -8.19
C GLU A 78 8.32 6.15 -9.24
N PRO A 79 9.18 7.16 -9.46
CA PRO A 79 8.95 8.11 -10.54
C PRO A 79 9.03 7.37 -11.88
N PRO A 80 8.26 7.79 -12.90
CA PRO A 80 8.33 7.17 -14.22
C PRO A 80 9.79 7.23 -14.72
N PRO A 81 10.27 6.18 -15.41
CA PRO A 81 11.60 6.22 -16.01
C PRO A 81 11.68 7.45 -16.91
N ALA A 82 12.79 8.18 -16.80
CA ALA A 82 13.07 9.27 -17.73
C ALA A 82 12.99 8.70 -19.16
N PRO A 83 12.41 9.44 -20.12
CA PRO A 83 12.41 9.01 -21.51
C PRO A 83 13.84 8.63 -21.90
N GLU A 84 14.03 7.39 -22.35
CA GLU A 84 15.31 7.01 -22.93
C GLU A 84 15.56 7.96 -24.10
N GLU A 85 16.63 8.73 -24.03
CA GLU A 85 17.11 9.51 -25.17
C GLU A 85 17.46 8.50 -26.26
N HIS A 86 16.50 8.21 -27.14
CA HIS A 86 16.77 7.48 -28.35
C HIS A 86 17.88 8.25 -29.07
N PRO A 87 19.04 7.63 -29.38
CA PRO A 87 20.07 8.28 -30.17
C PRO A 87 19.38 8.80 -31.43
N ALA A 88 19.50 10.10 -31.70
CA ALA A 88 18.92 10.72 -32.88
C ALA A 88 19.30 9.85 -34.09
N GLU A 89 18.30 9.32 -34.80
CA GLU A 89 18.53 8.51 -35.99
C GLU A 89 19.29 9.37 -36.98
N GLU A 90 20.57 9.07 -37.19
CA GLU A 90 21.40 9.75 -38.16
C GLU A 90 20.70 9.69 -39.53
N PRO A 91 20.65 10.80 -40.29
CA PRO A 91 19.99 10.81 -41.59
C PRO A 91 20.56 9.71 -42.49
N ARG A 92 19.74 8.71 -42.80
CA ARG A 92 20.14 7.63 -43.71
C ARG A 92 20.52 8.22 -45.07
N PRO A 93 21.69 7.88 -45.63
CA PRO A 93 22.11 8.41 -46.92
C PRO A 93 21.09 8.04 -48.01
N PRO A 94 20.79 8.94 -48.96
CA PRO A 94 19.80 8.68 -49.99
C PRO A 94 20.25 7.49 -50.85
N VAL A 95 19.40 6.47 -50.93
CA VAL A 95 19.62 5.31 -51.80
C VAL A 95 19.29 5.70 -53.24
N GLN A 96 20.22 5.44 -54.17
CA GLN A 96 20.02 5.73 -55.58
C GLN A 96 19.27 4.57 -56.23
N HIS A 97 18.12 4.88 -56.82
CA HIS A 97 17.33 3.92 -57.60
C HIS A 97 17.94 3.79 -59.01
N ILE A 98 18.39 2.58 -59.36
CA ILE A 98 18.85 2.26 -60.70
C ILE A 98 17.70 1.56 -61.43
N GLU A 99 17.17 2.21 -62.45
CA GLU A 99 16.18 1.62 -63.37
C GLU A 99 16.90 0.62 -64.29
N ILE A 100 16.43 -0.64 -64.31
CA ILE A 100 16.93 -1.67 -65.23
C ILE A 100 15.95 -1.76 -66.39
N ALA A 101 16.43 -1.41 -67.59
CA ALA A 101 15.70 -1.48 -68.87
C ALA A 101 15.85 -2.84 -69.56
#